data_AF-A0AAE8K641-F1
#
_entry.id   AF-A0AAE8K641-F1
#
_cell.length_a   1.000
_cell.length_b   1.000
_cell.length_c   1.000
_cell.angle_alpha   90.00
_cell.angle_beta   90.00
_cell.angle_gamma   90.00
#
_symmetry.space_group_name_H-M   'P 1'
#
loop_
_entity.id
_entity.type
_entity.pdbx_description
1 polymer ?
#
loop_
_entity_poly.entity_id
_entity_poly.type
_entity_poly.pdbx_seq_one_letter_code
_entity_poly.pdbx_strand_id
1 'polypeptide(L)' 'MTDHLWFNLTKASDKASLIEGDLVQFDARVKEYEKGYKGYRDDVYCPIERDYKLSHPTKVMKVKKTEC' A
#
# COMPACT_ATOMS: atom_id res chain seq x y z
N MET A 1 -1.93 -12.13 6.90
CA MET A 1 -1.55 -10.70 6.71
C MET A 1 -0.35 -10.72 5.78
N THR A 2 -0.31 -9.88 4.76
CA THR A 2 0.88 -9.81 3.90
C THR A 2 1.81 -8.75 4.46
N ASP A 3 3.11 -9.05 4.59
CA ASP A 3 4.09 -8.12 5.20
C ASP A 3 4.41 -6.91 4.30
N HIS A 4 3.79 -6.81 3.13
CA HIS A 4 4.01 -5.76 2.15
C HIS A 4 2.69 -5.10 1.73
N LEU A 5 2.77 -3.79 1.53
CA LEU A 5 1.68 -2.95 1.02
C LEU A 5 1.83 -2.78 -0.50
N TRP A 6 0.73 -2.91 -1.21
CA TRP A 6 0.68 -2.66 -2.65
C TRP A 6 0.17 -1.25 -2.94
N PHE A 7 0.93 -0.50 -3.73
CA PHE A 7 0.54 0.81 -4.25
C PHE A 7 0.69 0.82 -5.77
N ASN A 8 -0.21 1.53 -6.44
CA ASN A 8 -0.01 1.82 -7.86
C ASN A 8 1.13 2.80 -8.02
N LEU A 9 2.02 2.55 -9.00
CA LEU A 9 3.05 3.51 -9.36
C LEU A 9 2.38 4.74 -10.01
N THR A 10 2.57 5.91 -9.42
CA THR A 10 1.99 7.16 -9.93
C THR A 10 3.10 8.14 -10.32
N LYS A 11 2.74 9.22 -11.03
CA LYS A 11 3.66 10.33 -11.36
C LYS A 11 4.36 10.94 -10.14
N ALA A 12 3.76 10.84 -8.94
CA ALA A 12 4.39 11.31 -7.71
C ALA A 12 5.57 10.41 -7.29
N SER A 13 5.45 9.10 -7.49
CA SER A 13 6.53 8.13 -7.25
C SER A 13 7.68 8.31 -8.26
N ASP A 14 7.34 8.57 -9.53
CA ASP A 14 8.31 8.78 -10.61
C ASP A 14 9.24 9.97 -10.33
N LYS A 15 8.69 11.08 -9.82
CA LYS A 15 9.46 12.28 -9.41
C LYS A 15 10.49 12.02 -8.32
N ALA A 16 10.32 10.96 -7.52
CA ALA A 16 11.25 10.62 -6.45
C ALA A 16 12.45 9.78 -6.95
N SER A 17 12.46 9.37 -8.23
CA SER A 17 13.52 8.59 -8.87
C SER A 17 13.98 7.39 -8.02
N LEU A 18 13.00 6.65 -7.49
CA LEU A 18 13.23 5.54 -6.57
C LEU A 18 13.94 4.39 -7.29
N ILE A 19 14.89 3.77 -6.60
CA ILE A 19 15.52 2.51 -7.00
C ILE A 19 15.27 1.45 -5.93
N GLU A 20 15.44 0.19 -6.30
CA GLU A 20 15.33 -0.92 -5.35
C GLU A 20 16.30 -0.73 -4.18
N GLY A 21 15.82 -0.95 -2.95
CA GLY A 21 16.58 -0.76 -1.71
C GLY A 21 16.48 0.64 -1.09
N ASP A 22 15.89 1.62 -1.76
CA ASP A 22 15.64 2.94 -1.17
C ASP A 22 14.67 2.86 0.02
N LEU A 23 14.98 3.58 1.10
CA LEU A 23 14.03 3.87 2.15
C LEU A 23 13.18 5.07 1.74
N VAL A 24 11.86 4.93 1.84
CA VAL A 24 10.91 5.95 1.38
C VAL A 24 9.95 6.36 2.49
N GLN A 25 9.55 7.63 2.47
CA GLN A 25 8.50 8.20 3.30
C GLN A 25 7.42 8.79 2.40
N PHE A 26 6.17 8.72 2.85
CA PHE A 26 5.01 9.29 2.17
C PHE A 26 3.88 9.57 3.16
N ASP A 27 2.97 10.48 2.79
CA ASP A 27 1.71 10.70 3.48
C ASP A 27 0.61 9.89 2.79
N ALA A 28 -0.26 9.22 3.55
CA ALA A 28 -1.40 8.47 3.02
C ALA A 28 -2.65 8.61 3.89
N ARG A 29 -3.80 8.24 3.34
CA ARG A 29 -5.09 8.23 4.04
C ARG A 29 -5.48 6.80 4.42
N VAL A 30 -5.83 6.57 5.68
CA VAL A 30 -6.45 5.32 6.11
C VAL A 30 -7.89 5.27 5.57
N LYS A 31 -8.27 4.15 4.97
CA LYS A 31 -9.64 3.88 4.51
C LYS A 31 -10.06 2.46 4.83
N GLU A 32 -11.34 2.28 5.13
CA GLU A 32 -11.95 0.96 5.22
C GLU A 32 -12.02 0.30 3.83
N TYR A 33 -11.88 -1.02 3.82
CA TYR A 33 -12.17 -1.86 2.67
C TYR A 33 -12.76 -3.19 3.14
N GLU A 34 -13.54 -3.79 2.26
CA GLU A 34 -14.07 -5.14 2.48
C GLU A 34 -13.07 -6.16 1.93
N LYS A 35 -12.54 -6.97 2.83
CA LYS A 35 -11.65 -8.09 2.55
C LYS A 35 -12.48 -9.37 2.48
N GLY A 36 -12.13 -10.25 1.56
CA GLY A 36 -12.84 -11.51 1.35
C GLY A 36 -13.07 -11.79 -0.13
N TYR A 37 -13.46 -13.01 -0.45
CA TYR A 37 -13.78 -13.39 -1.83
C TYR A 37 -15.20 -12.93 -2.17
N LYS A 38 -15.33 -12.11 -3.21
CA LYS A 38 -16.63 -11.56 -3.68
C LYS A 38 -17.13 -12.21 -4.98
N GLY A 39 -16.54 -13.33 -5.38
CA GLY A 39 -16.96 -14.06 -6.57
C GLY A 39 -18.08 -15.07 -6.29
N TYR A 40 -18.53 -15.76 -7.33
CA TYR A 40 -19.68 -16.69 -7.29
C TYR A 40 -19.26 -18.17 -7.12
N ARG A 41 -18.06 -18.42 -6.61
CA ARG A 41 -17.57 -19.78 -6.37
C ARG A 41 -18.02 -20.26 -5.00
N ASP A 42 -18.98 -21.18 -5.01
CA ASP A 42 -19.56 -21.77 -3.80
C ASP A 42 -18.55 -22.67 -3.04
N ASP A 43 -17.49 -23.13 -3.69
CA ASP A 43 -16.41 -23.94 -3.11
C ASP A 43 -15.37 -23.12 -2.34
N VAL A 44 -15.42 -21.79 -2.40
CA VAL A 44 -14.45 -20.90 -1.77
C VAL A 44 -15.06 -20.21 -0.55
N TYR A 45 -14.82 -20.76 0.64
CA TYR A 45 -15.20 -20.11 1.89
C TYR A 45 -14.19 -19.01 2.26
N CYS A 46 -14.56 -17.76 2.02
CA CYS A 46 -13.78 -16.60 2.44
C CYS A 46 -14.73 -15.47 2.86
N PRO A 47 -15.06 -15.36 4.16
CA PRO A 47 -16.05 -14.42 4.65
C PRO A 47 -15.65 -12.97 4.34
N ILE A 48 -16.66 -12.13 4.11
CA ILE A 48 -16.44 -10.69 3.91
C ILE A 48 -16.25 -10.03 5.28
N GLU A 49 -15.08 -9.44 5.50
CA GLU A 49 -14.69 -8.75 6.72
C GLU A 49 -14.32 -7.29 6.41
N ARG A 50 -14.52 -6.40 7.38
CA ARG A 50 -14.03 -5.02 7.31
C ARG A 50 -12.58 -4.97 7.76
N ASP A 51 -11.74 -4.35 6.96
CA ASP A 51 -10.31 -4.15 7.23
C ASP A 51 -9.92 -2.73 6.78
N TYR A 52 -8.70 -2.29 7.08
CA TYR A 52 -8.20 -0.96 6.77
C TYR A 52 -7.01 -1.03 5.82
N LYS A 53 -6.94 -0.07 4.89
CA LYS A 53 -5.83 0.10 3.96
C LYS A 53 -5.35 1.54 3.92
N LEU A 54 -4.10 1.71 3.53
CA LEU A 54 -3.58 3.02 3.14
C LEU A 54 -3.98 3.31 1.70
N SER A 55 -4.39 4.55 1.43
CA SER A 55 -4.84 4.99 0.11
C SER A 55 -4.31 6.38 -0.23
N HIS A 56 -4.20 6.67 -1.52
CA HIS A 56 -3.76 7.99 -2.04
C HIS A 56 -2.42 8.43 -1.45
N PRO A 57 -1.33 7.67 -1.67
CA PRO A 57 0.00 8.08 -1.23
C PRO A 57 0.40 9.40 -1.91
N THR A 58 0.98 10.32 -1.14
CA THR A 58 1.41 11.65 -1.56
C THR A 58 2.73 12.02 -0.90
N LYS A 59 3.41 13.04 -1.44
CA LYS A 59 4.72 13.50 -0.93
C LYS A 59 5.74 12.37 -0.79
N VAL A 60 5.76 11.46 -1.77
CA VAL A 60 6.72 10.34 -1.81
C VAL A 60 8.13 10.91 -1.93
N MET A 61 9.02 10.53 -1.01
CA MET A 61 10.41 10.99 -0.98
C MET A 61 11.34 9.94 -0.41
N LYS A 62 12.62 10.00 -0.81
CA LYS A 62 13.68 9.17 -0.24
C LYS A 62 14.08 9.70 1.13
N VAL A 63 14.25 8.78 2.08
CA VAL A 63 14.79 9.08 3.40
C VAL A 63 16.29 8.86 3.36
N LYS A 64 17.07 9.88 3.71
CA LYS A 64 18.50 9.69 3.98
C LYS A 64 18.61 9.04 5.35
N LYS A 65 19.34 7.92 5.45
CA LYS A 65 19.77 7.45 6.77
C LYS A 65 20.70 8.52 7.35
N THR A 66 20.22 9.24 8.36
CA THR A 66 21.13 9.95 9.25
C THR A 66 21.69 8.89 10.18
N GLU A 67 22.98 8.59 10.04
CA GLU A 67 23.69 7.74 10.99
C GLU A 67 23.62 8.43 12.37
N CYS A 68 23.19 7.70 13.39
CA CYS A 68 23.26 8.13 14.79
C CYS A 68 24.67 7.95 15.33
#